data_AF-A0A1G6L778-F1
#
_entry.id   AF-A0A1G6L778-F1
#
_cell.length_a   1.000
_cell.length_b   1.000
_cell.length_c   1.000
_cell.angle_alpha   90.00
_cell.angle_beta   90.00
_cell.angle_gamma   90.00
#
_symmetry.space_group_name_H-M   'P 1'
#
loop_
_entity.id
_entity.type
_entity.pdbx_description
1 polymer ?
#
loop_
_entity_poly.entity_id
_entity_poly.type
_entity_poly.pdbx_seq_one_letter_code
_entity_poly.pdbx_strand_id
1 'polypeptide(L)'
;MTRQGVAATVDAALFKDLMARFGATFGRDKAEWRAWPLANAPAALGRHDVVLADGEAAADAIDRIAAAGAVLIESDREGGRWIDTVRSPMGIWVLEVAADDDTPHSAAFVAVLLAAMSLHFPAHDALCIARAWQPGTSAWPSDFARFPRVRHAALASPDQPAAPFAPCPPDLGLYAVMPSAAWIETLVPLAVPTVQLRFKSDDVEAVREEVARAATAAKGASSRLFINDHWRVAIDYHASCGGDSGIYGIHLGQEDLDEADLDAIRASGLRLGVSTHGYAEMLRVAAIAPSYLALGAIFPTTTKVMPTSPQGMGRFQAYVALMKPVIPSLVGIGGVNATNMPEVLAVGVGSAAVVRAITEAHDVPAAVAGLHALFGR
;
A
#
# COMPACT_ATOMS: atom_id res chain seq x y z
N MET A 1 39.93 17.20 13.17
CA MET A 1 39.42 16.03 13.93
C MET A 1 37.95 15.88 13.59
N THR A 2 37.59 14.87 12.81
CA THR A 2 36.18 14.57 12.50
C THR A 2 35.49 14.16 13.80
N ARG A 3 34.46 14.90 14.23
CA ARG A 3 33.68 14.59 15.43
C ARG A 3 33.08 13.19 15.23
N GLN A 4 33.44 12.22 16.08
CA GLN A 4 32.75 10.93 16.10
C GLN A 4 31.30 11.18 16.55
N GLY A 5 30.34 10.67 15.79
CA GLY A 5 28.92 10.84 16.10
C GLY A 5 28.55 10.13 17.40
N VAL A 6 27.51 10.62 18.09
CA VAL A 6 26.94 9.97 19.27
C VAL A 6 25.57 9.43 18.89
N ALA A 7 25.40 8.11 18.97
CA ALA A 7 24.16 7.44 18.61
C ALA A 7 23.01 7.84 19.54
N ALA A 8 21.78 7.76 19.03
CA ALA A 8 20.58 7.96 19.83
C ALA A 8 20.49 6.86 20.90
N THR A 9 19.91 7.19 22.05
CA THR A 9 19.61 6.20 23.08
C THR A 9 18.59 5.20 22.53
N VAL A 10 18.86 3.91 22.70
CA VAL A 10 17.99 2.81 22.24
C VAL A 10 17.64 1.90 23.41
N ASP A 11 16.36 1.54 23.55
CA ASP A 11 15.96 0.42 24.42
C ASP A 11 16.43 -0.90 23.80
N ALA A 12 17.62 -1.34 24.20
CA ALA A 12 18.25 -2.55 23.66
C ALA A 12 17.48 -3.83 24.00
N ALA A 13 16.75 -3.86 25.12
CA ALA A 13 15.96 -5.02 25.52
C ALA A 13 14.74 -5.18 24.60
N LEU A 14 14.03 -4.07 24.36
CA LEU A 14 12.90 -4.03 23.42
C LEU A 14 13.36 -4.39 21.99
N PHE A 15 14.43 -3.74 21.49
CA PHE A 15 14.95 -4.03 20.15
C PHE A 15 15.26 -5.54 19.97
N LYS A 16 15.94 -6.15 20.95
CA LYS A 16 16.28 -7.57 20.90
C LYS A 16 15.04 -8.47 20.91
N ASP A 17 14.04 -8.16 21.72
CA ASP A 17 12.78 -8.90 21.78
C ASP A 17 12.03 -8.84 20.43
N LEU A 18 11.93 -7.65 19.83
CA LEU A 18 11.31 -7.46 18.51
C LEU A 18 12.01 -8.27 17.42
N MET A 19 13.34 -8.19 17.37
CA MET A 19 14.11 -8.95 16.39
C MET A 19 13.97 -10.47 16.59
N ALA A 20 13.89 -10.93 17.84
CA ALA A 20 13.68 -12.35 18.16
C ALA A 20 12.29 -12.83 17.73
N ARG A 21 11.25 -12.04 17.96
CA ARG A 21 9.85 -12.39 17.63
C ARG A 21 9.54 -12.32 16.15
N PHE A 22 9.96 -11.24 15.48
CA PHE A 22 9.47 -10.91 14.15
C PHE A 22 10.47 -11.15 13.02
N GLY A 23 11.74 -11.41 13.36
CA GLY A 23 12.79 -11.61 12.37
C GLY A 23 12.57 -12.80 11.43
N ALA A 24 11.95 -13.88 11.90
CA ALA A 24 11.59 -15.00 11.05
C ALA A 24 10.37 -14.68 10.15
N THR A 25 9.45 -13.85 10.65
CA THR A 25 8.20 -13.48 9.96
C THR A 25 8.43 -12.51 8.82
N PHE A 26 9.24 -11.47 9.03
CA PHE A 26 9.46 -10.40 8.05
C PHE A 26 10.83 -10.46 7.37
N GLY A 27 11.71 -11.36 7.82
CA GLY A 27 13.11 -11.38 7.42
C GLY A 27 13.97 -10.41 8.23
N ARG A 28 15.28 -10.46 8.03
CA ARG A 28 16.26 -9.58 8.70
C ARG A 28 17.21 -8.98 7.69
N ASP A 29 17.49 -7.70 7.85
CA ASP A 29 18.59 -7.05 7.16
C ASP A 29 19.92 -7.62 7.67
N LYS A 30 20.91 -7.70 6.77
CA LYS A 30 22.27 -8.07 7.11
C LYS A 30 23.06 -6.86 7.61
N ALA A 31 22.66 -5.67 7.19
CA ALA A 31 23.26 -4.43 7.64
C ALA A 31 22.64 -3.96 8.96
N GLU A 32 23.46 -3.29 9.77
CA GLU A 32 23.03 -2.70 11.02
C GLU A 32 22.49 -1.28 10.79
N TRP A 33 21.25 -1.04 11.20
CA TRP A 33 20.65 0.27 11.20
C TRP A 33 21.06 1.07 12.44
N ARG A 34 21.38 2.35 12.27
CA ARG A 34 21.80 3.24 13.37
C ARG A 34 21.01 4.54 13.34
N ALA A 35 20.64 5.03 14.53
CA ALA A 35 19.95 6.30 14.69
C ALA A 35 20.87 7.35 15.32
N TRP A 36 20.78 8.59 14.85
CA TRP A 36 21.61 9.71 15.28
C TRP A 36 20.74 10.94 15.55
N PRO A 37 20.77 11.54 16.75
CA PRO A 37 20.21 12.89 16.92
C PRO A 37 20.94 13.86 15.98
N LEU A 38 20.22 14.78 15.34
CA LEU A 38 20.79 15.67 14.32
C LEU A 38 22.05 16.40 14.80
N ALA A 39 22.02 16.94 16.02
CA ALA A 39 23.16 17.64 16.64
C ALA A 39 24.41 16.75 16.86
N ASN A 40 24.22 15.44 16.88
CA ASN A 40 25.24 14.44 17.18
C ASN A 40 25.56 13.51 15.98
N ALA A 41 24.95 13.76 14.82
CA ALA A 41 25.16 12.95 13.63
C ALA A 41 26.62 13.05 13.13
N PRO A 42 27.26 11.92 12.76
CA PRO A 42 28.61 11.94 12.23
C PRO A 42 28.68 12.70 10.89
N ALA A 43 29.89 13.13 10.52
CA ALA A 43 30.11 13.79 9.23
C ALA A 43 29.82 12.87 8.04
N ALA A 44 30.22 11.59 8.16
CA ALA A 44 29.98 10.55 7.16
C ALA A 44 28.78 9.69 7.57
N LEU A 45 27.71 9.75 6.78
CA LEU A 45 26.50 8.94 6.90
C LEU A 45 26.45 7.93 5.74
N GLY A 46 25.60 6.91 5.86
CA GLY A 46 25.28 6.00 4.77
C GLY A 46 23.82 5.53 4.81
N ARG A 47 23.47 4.65 3.86
CA ARG A 47 22.10 4.22 3.62
C ARG A 47 21.37 3.49 4.76
N HIS A 48 22.08 3.06 5.81
CA HIS A 48 21.50 2.44 7.01
C HIS A 48 21.57 3.36 8.24
N ASP A 49 21.82 4.65 8.02
CA ASP A 49 21.79 5.66 9.07
C ASP A 49 20.48 6.45 8.98
N VAL A 50 19.87 6.68 10.14
CA VAL A 50 18.69 7.54 10.33
C VAL A 50 19.10 8.72 11.19
N VAL A 51 18.82 9.92 10.73
CA VAL A 51 19.03 11.15 11.48
C VAL A 51 17.68 11.62 12.02
N LEU A 52 17.64 11.93 13.30
CA LEU A 52 16.44 12.31 14.04
C LEU A 52 16.56 13.78 14.45
N ALA A 53 15.65 14.62 13.99
CA ALA A 53 15.62 16.05 14.27
C ALA A 53 14.36 16.41 15.10
N ASP A 54 14.57 17.11 16.20
CA ASP A 54 13.50 17.74 16.97
C ASP A 54 13.24 19.12 16.36
N GLY A 55 12.16 19.20 15.57
CA GLY A 55 11.88 20.29 14.65
C GLY A 55 12.54 20.20 13.27
N GLU A 56 12.25 21.22 12.46
CA GLU A 56 12.78 21.36 11.08
C GLU A 56 14.31 21.46 11.04
N ALA A 57 14.93 20.65 10.18
CA ALA A 57 16.36 20.66 9.94
C ALA A 57 16.76 21.77 8.95
N ALA A 58 17.95 22.34 9.13
CA ALA A 58 18.50 23.29 8.18
C ALA A 58 18.74 22.65 6.78
N ALA A 59 18.57 23.43 5.72
CA ALA A 59 18.65 22.94 4.33
C ALA A 59 19.98 22.24 4.02
N ASP A 60 21.10 22.75 4.53
CA ASP A 60 22.43 22.14 4.36
C ASP A 60 22.53 20.76 5.03
N ALA A 61 21.88 20.57 6.17
CA ALA A 61 21.77 19.27 6.82
C ALA A 61 20.91 18.30 6.01
N ILE A 62 19.76 18.76 5.50
CA ILE A 62 18.86 17.97 4.64
C ILE A 62 19.62 17.47 3.41
N ASP A 63 20.28 18.37 2.69
CA ASP A 63 21.05 18.05 1.46
C ASP A 63 22.17 17.05 1.75
N ARG A 64 22.90 17.24 2.87
CA ARG A 64 23.98 16.33 3.27
C ARG A 64 23.47 14.92 3.57
N ILE A 65 22.35 14.80 4.28
CA ILE A 65 21.75 13.50 4.64
C ILE A 65 21.23 12.81 3.38
N ALA A 66 20.54 13.55 2.51
CA ALA A 66 20.03 13.05 1.24
C ALA A 66 21.18 12.55 0.33
N ALA A 67 22.28 13.31 0.23
CA ALA A 67 23.46 12.93 -0.57
C ALA A 67 24.11 11.62 -0.09
N ALA A 68 23.98 11.28 1.19
CA ALA A 68 24.45 10.01 1.76
C ALA A 68 23.48 8.83 1.52
N GLY A 69 22.29 9.09 0.97
CA GLY A 69 21.20 8.13 0.88
C GLY A 69 20.64 7.71 2.25
N ALA A 70 20.93 8.49 3.29
CA ALA A 70 20.45 8.27 4.65
C ALA A 70 19.01 8.78 4.79
N VAL A 71 18.37 8.40 5.90
CA VAL A 71 17.01 8.83 6.23
C VAL A 71 17.07 10.01 7.19
N LEU A 72 16.21 11.01 6.98
CA LEU A 72 15.95 12.07 7.95
C LEU A 72 14.50 11.95 8.44
N ILE A 73 14.29 12.01 9.75
CA ILE A 73 12.98 12.14 10.38
C ILE A 73 13.00 13.41 11.22
N GLU A 74 12.19 14.38 10.81
CA GLU A 74 11.94 15.62 11.52
C GLU A 74 10.63 15.46 12.29
N SER A 75 10.61 15.79 13.58
CA SER A 75 9.42 15.68 14.42
C SER A 75 9.08 17.04 15.00
N ASP A 76 8.01 17.65 14.52
CA ASP A 76 7.46 18.93 14.98
C ASP A 76 6.22 18.72 15.85
N ARG A 77 5.83 19.75 16.60
CA ARG A 77 4.64 19.71 17.46
C ARG A 77 3.59 20.72 17.05
N GLU A 78 2.39 20.23 16.77
CA GLU A 78 1.24 21.06 16.39
C GLU A 78 -0.01 20.58 17.14
N GLY A 79 -0.63 21.45 17.95
CA GLY A 79 -1.91 21.15 18.60
C GLY A 79 -1.92 19.89 19.48
N GLY A 80 -0.80 19.58 20.17
CA GLY A 80 -0.66 18.37 20.99
C GLY A 80 -0.40 17.08 20.20
N ARG A 81 -0.10 17.19 18.90
CA ARG A 81 0.19 16.07 18.01
C ARG A 81 1.63 16.17 17.50
N TRP A 82 2.23 15.02 17.24
CA TRP A 82 3.49 14.95 16.50
C TRP A 82 3.21 15.04 15.01
N ILE A 83 3.94 15.92 14.34
CA ILE A 83 3.99 16.04 12.88
C ILE A 83 5.37 15.56 12.45
N ASP A 84 5.43 14.35 11.90
CA ASP A 84 6.67 13.74 11.47
C ASP A 84 6.85 13.89 9.96
N THR A 85 7.94 14.51 9.54
CA THR A 85 8.38 14.52 8.13
C THR A 85 9.52 13.52 7.98
N VAL A 86 9.27 12.45 7.23
CA VAL A 86 10.31 11.47 6.86
C VAL A 86 10.77 11.72 5.44
N ARG A 87 12.07 11.92 5.27
CA ARG A 87 12.75 12.08 3.98
C ARG A 87 13.67 10.90 3.76
N SER A 88 13.51 10.25 2.61
CA SER A 88 14.29 9.08 2.24
C SER A 88 14.49 9.02 0.73
N PRO A 89 15.35 8.12 0.21
CA PRO A 89 15.43 7.86 -1.23
C PRO A 89 14.10 7.43 -1.87
N MET A 90 13.11 7.02 -1.08
CA MET A 90 11.76 6.66 -1.54
C MET A 90 10.78 7.84 -1.55
N GLY A 91 11.26 9.07 -1.32
CA GLY A 91 10.43 10.26 -1.28
C GLY A 91 10.17 10.76 0.15
N ILE A 92 9.23 11.69 0.25
CA ILE A 92 8.87 12.41 1.47
C ILE A 92 7.47 12.03 1.90
N TRP A 93 7.30 11.71 3.19
CA TRP A 93 5.99 11.50 3.80
C TRP A 93 5.84 12.41 5.01
N VAL A 94 4.63 12.94 5.19
CA VAL A 94 4.26 13.71 6.37
C VAL A 94 3.17 12.96 7.11
N LEU A 95 3.40 12.67 8.39
CA LEU A 95 2.55 11.86 9.23
C LEU A 95 2.14 12.66 10.46
N GLU A 96 0.88 12.55 10.88
CA GLU A 96 0.40 13.16 12.12
C GLU A 96 -0.14 12.10 13.09
N VAL A 97 0.20 12.22 14.38
CA VAL A 97 -0.25 11.27 15.41
C VAL A 97 -0.46 11.96 16.74
N ALA A 98 -1.40 11.45 17.55
CA ALA A 98 -1.54 11.90 18.92
C ALA A 98 -0.24 11.64 19.69
N ALA A 99 0.21 12.62 20.47
CA ALA A 99 1.41 12.45 21.29
C ALA A 99 1.07 11.63 22.55
N ASP A 100 1.75 10.50 22.74
CA ASP A 100 1.70 9.75 24.00
C ASP A 100 2.49 10.48 25.11
N ASP A 101 3.54 11.23 24.72
CA ASP A 101 4.41 12.00 25.61
C ASP A 101 5.03 13.23 24.89
N ASP A 102 5.84 14.00 25.63
CA ASP A 102 6.52 15.20 25.14
C ASP A 102 7.92 14.93 24.55
N THR A 103 8.31 13.66 24.37
CA THR A 103 9.64 13.26 23.86
C THR A 103 9.52 12.67 22.45
N PRO A 104 9.93 13.38 21.38
CA PRO A 104 9.68 12.94 20.01
C PRO A 104 10.37 11.61 19.68
N HIS A 105 11.56 11.37 20.23
CA HIS A 105 12.42 10.21 19.95
C HIS A 105 12.88 9.51 21.23
N SER A 106 11.94 9.01 22.03
CA SER A 106 12.26 8.20 23.22
C SER A 106 13.07 6.94 22.86
N ALA A 107 13.77 6.36 23.84
CA ALA A 107 14.59 5.15 23.60
C ALA A 107 13.77 3.97 23.07
N ALA A 108 12.50 3.85 23.50
CA ALA A 108 11.57 2.84 23.01
C ALA A 108 11.14 3.12 21.56
N PHE A 109 10.82 4.37 21.22
CA PHE A 109 10.52 4.76 19.84
C PHE A 109 11.67 4.42 18.90
N VAL A 110 12.91 4.80 19.27
CA VAL A 110 14.10 4.52 18.46
C VAL A 110 14.33 3.01 18.30
N ALA A 111 14.08 2.22 19.36
CA ALA A 111 14.18 0.76 19.30
C ALA A 111 13.19 0.15 18.30
N VAL A 112 11.92 0.57 18.32
CA VAL A 112 10.89 0.07 17.39
C VAL A 112 11.20 0.51 15.96
N LEU A 113 11.58 1.77 15.75
CA LEU A 113 11.94 2.31 14.44
C LEU A 113 13.09 1.49 13.82
N LEU A 114 14.21 1.33 14.54
CA LEU A 114 15.36 0.57 14.05
C LEU A 114 15.03 -0.91 13.85
N ALA A 115 14.20 -1.50 14.71
CA ALA A 115 13.75 -2.87 14.53
C ALA A 115 12.93 -3.01 13.24
N ALA A 116 11.95 -2.15 13.00
CA ALA A 116 11.15 -2.18 11.77
C ALA A 116 12.02 -2.02 10.51
N MET A 117 12.98 -1.10 10.51
CA MET A 117 13.91 -0.95 9.38
C MET A 117 14.80 -2.19 9.19
N SER A 118 15.28 -2.77 10.29
CA SER A 118 16.02 -4.05 10.27
C SER A 118 15.16 -5.25 9.84
N LEU A 119 13.83 -5.12 9.86
CA LEU A 119 12.86 -6.07 9.34
C LEU A 119 12.41 -5.71 7.90
N HIS A 120 13.25 -4.92 7.20
CA HIS A 120 13.10 -4.47 5.81
C HIS A 120 11.93 -3.51 5.55
N PHE A 121 11.30 -2.94 6.57
CA PHE A 121 10.25 -1.93 6.34
C PHE A 121 10.92 -0.63 5.88
N PRO A 122 10.40 0.04 4.82
CA PRO A 122 10.93 1.33 4.42
C PRO A 122 10.69 2.38 5.50
N ALA A 123 11.46 3.47 5.48
CA ALA A 123 11.49 4.46 6.56
C ALA A 123 10.11 5.01 6.96
N HIS A 124 9.25 5.30 5.97
CA HIS A 124 7.90 5.80 6.23
C HIS A 124 6.99 4.77 6.92
N ASP A 125 7.12 3.49 6.56
CA ASP A 125 6.40 2.40 7.23
C ASP A 125 6.95 2.12 8.62
N ALA A 126 8.28 2.12 8.76
CA ALA A 126 8.94 1.96 10.06
C ALA A 126 8.52 3.06 11.04
N LEU A 127 8.39 4.29 10.57
CA LEU A 127 7.85 5.40 11.35
C LEU A 127 6.37 5.20 11.70
N CYS A 128 5.53 4.73 10.77
CA CYS A 128 4.14 4.37 11.06
C CYS A 128 4.04 3.33 12.18
N ILE A 129 4.85 2.27 12.12
CA ILE A 129 4.93 1.22 13.14
C ILE A 129 5.41 1.79 14.49
N ALA A 130 6.47 2.60 14.48
CA ALA A 130 7.05 3.18 15.69
C ALA A 130 6.08 4.13 16.41
N ARG A 131 5.29 4.91 15.67
CA ARG A 131 4.23 5.77 16.25
C ARG A 131 3.00 4.99 16.71
N ALA A 132 2.63 3.93 16.00
CA ALA A 132 1.53 3.07 16.42
C ALA A 132 1.86 2.20 17.64
N TRP A 133 3.15 1.99 17.94
CA TRP A 133 3.60 1.09 18.98
C TRP A 133 3.07 1.49 20.36
N GLN A 134 2.38 0.56 21.02
CA GLN A 134 1.88 0.80 22.37
C GLN A 134 3.01 0.57 23.40
N PRO A 135 3.24 1.50 24.35
CA PRO A 135 4.23 1.27 25.40
C PRO A 135 3.94 0.01 26.22
N GLY A 136 4.99 -0.76 26.52
CA GLY A 136 4.91 -1.96 27.36
C GLY A 136 4.39 -3.23 26.69
N THR A 137 4.03 -3.20 25.40
CA THR A 137 3.69 -4.41 24.64
C THR A 137 4.85 -4.91 23.77
N SER A 138 4.82 -6.21 23.48
CA SER A 138 5.66 -6.89 22.49
C SER A 138 4.87 -7.33 21.25
N ALA A 139 3.57 -7.00 21.18
CA ALA A 139 2.70 -7.36 20.07
C ALA A 139 2.88 -6.39 18.90
N TRP A 140 2.83 -6.92 17.67
CA TRP A 140 2.86 -6.08 16.48
C TRP A 140 1.60 -5.20 16.41
N PRO A 141 1.71 -3.89 16.08
CA PRO A 141 0.56 -3.00 16.08
C PRO A 141 -0.46 -3.43 15.03
N SER A 142 -1.71 -3.55 15.47
CA SER A 142 -2.86 -3.95 14.64
C SER A 142 -4.12 -3.11 14.90
N ASP A 143 -4.08 -2.23 15.91
CA ASP A 143 -5.15 -1.26 16.15
C ASP A 143 -4.95 -0.06 15.23
N PHE A 144 -5.82 0.06 14.22
CA PHE A 144 -5.79 1.15 13.24
C PHE A 144 -5.88 2.54 13.89
N ALA A 145 -6.59 2.69 15.01
CA ALA A 145 -6.76 3.98 15.66
C ALA A 145 -5.45 4.54 16.25
N ARG A 146 -4.44 3.69 16.47
CA ARG A 146 -3.12 4.10 16.94
C ARG A 146 -2.16 4.52 15.83
N PHE A 147 -2.41 4.11 14.59
CA PHE A 147 -1.53 4.49 13.49
C PHE A 147 -1.63 5.99 13.17
N PRO A 148 -0.53 6.61 12.69
CA PRO A 148 -0.58 8.00 12.26
C PRO A 148 -1.53 8.18 11.08
N ARG A 149 -1.98 9.41 10.86
CA ARG A 149 -2.67 9.81 9.63
C ARG A 149 -1.65 10.41 8.68
N VAL A 150 -1.79 10.12 7.39
CA VAL A 150 -0.97 10.74 6.35
C VAL A 150 -1.48 12.15 6.06
N ARG A 151 -0.60 13.14 6.06
CA ARG A 151 -0.87 14.47 5.53
C ARG A 151 -0.41 14.53 4.08
N HIS A 152 -1.35 14.68 3.17
CA HIS A 152 -1.07 14.76 1.74
C HIS A 152 -2.05 15.72 1.07
N ALA A 153 -1.57 16.53 0.12
CA ALA A 153 -2.38 17.56 -0.52
C ALA A 153 -3.61 17.00 -1.26
N ALA A 154 -3.50 15.78 -1.80
CA ALA A 154 -4.60 15.06 -2.45
C ALA A 154 -5.67 14.50 -1.49
N LEU A 155 -5.48 14.61 -0.16
CA LEU A 155 -6.44 14.13 0.83
C LEU A 155 -7.32 15.27 1.34
N ALA A 156 -8.60 14.97 1.59
CA ALA A 156 -9.53 15.91 2.21
C ALA A 156 -9.03 16.30 3.62
N SER A 157 -9.41 17.51 4.05
CA SER A 157 -9.09 18.00 5.40
C SER A 157 -9.61 17.02 6.48
N PRO A 158 -8.87 16.77 7.58
CA PRO A 158 -9.30 15.90 8.66
C PRO A 158 -10.69 16.22 9.25
N ASP A 159 -11.12 17.48 9.15
CA ASP A 159 -12.40 17.96 9.67
C ASP A 159 -13.60 17.66 8.75
N GLN A 160 -13.34 17.19 7.52
CA GLN A 160 -14.35 16.83 6.53
C GLN A 160 -14.01 15.47 5.91
N PRO A 161 -14.31 14.37 6.61
CA PRO A 161 -14.03 13.04 6.09
C PRO A 161 -14.78 12.82 4.77
N ALA A 162 -14.08 12.26 3.78
CA ALA A 162 -14.65 11.95 2.49
C ALA A 162 -15.80 10.94 2.64
N ALA A 163 -16.87 11.12 1.88
CA ALA A 163 -17.92 10.11 1.80
C ALA A 163 -17.32 8.81 1.22
N PRO A 164 -17.72 7.63 1.72
CA PRO A 164 -17.24 6.37 1.18
C PRO A 164 -17.67 6.18 -0.28
N PHE A 165 -16.83 5.52 -1.07
CA PHE A 165 -17.23 5.04 -2.39
C PHE A 165 -18.31 3.95 -2.28
N ALA A 166 -19.01 3.66 -3.38
CA ALA A 166 -19.95 2.55 -3.42
C ALA A 166 -19.29 1.25 -2.91
N PRO A 167 -19.94 0.42 -2.08
CA PRO A 167 -19.27 -0.73 -1.46
C PRO A 167 -19.06 -1.90 -2.44
N CYS A 168 -17.98 -2.65 -2.25
CA CYS A 168 -17.78 -3.99 -2.83
C CYS A 168 -18.27 -5.08 -1.87
N PRO A 169 -18.63 -6.29 -2.38
CA PRO A 169 -18.70 -7.46 -1.51
C PRO A 169 -17.31 -7.72 -0.88
N PRO A 170 -17.25 -8.31 0.33
CA PRO A 170 -15.98 -8.73 0.93
C PRO A 170 -15.19 -9.68 0.03
N ASP A 171 -15.92 -10.55 -0.70
CA ASP A 171 -15.35 -11.57 -1.57
C ASP A 171 -15.54 -11.17 -3.04
N LEU A 172 -14.49 -10.62 -3.64
CA LEU A 172 -14.37 -10.40 -5.08
C LEU A 172 -13.90 -11.66 -5.82
N GLY A 173 -13.48 -12.71 -5.09
CA GLY A 173 -13.12 -14.01 -5.62
C GLY A 173 -11.85 -14.00 -6.46
N LEU A 174 -11.83 -14.85 -7.50
CA LEU A 174 -10.75 -14.85 -8.48
C LEU A 174 -10.76 -13.51 -9.23
N TYR A 175 -9.66 -12.77 -9.12
CA TYR A 175 -9.52 -11.48 -9.77
C TYR A 175 -8.50 -11.59 -10.90
N ALA A 176 -8.95 -11.53 -12.15
CA ALA A 176 -8.07 -11.51 -13.32
C ALA A 176 -7.73 -10.07 -13.76
N VAL A 177 -6.44 -9.71 -13.76
CA VAL A 177 -5.96 -8.41 -14.29
C VAL A 177 -5.36 -8.62 -15.67
N MET A 178 -5.95 -8.02 -16.70
CA MET A 178 -5.72 -8.38 -18.10
C MET A 178 -5.34 -7.19 -18.98
N PRO A 179 -4.44 -7.37 -19.97
CA PRO A 179 -3.87 -6.24 -20.71
C PRO A 179 -4.79 -5.67 -21.81
N SER A 180 -5.86 -6.35 -22.21
CA SER A 180 -6.75 -5.92 -23.30
C SER A 180 -8.18 -6.43 -23.15
N ALA A 181 -9.10 -5.80 -23.87
CA ALA A 181 -10.51 -6.16 -23.95
C ALA A 181 -10.73 -7.55 -24.54
N ALA A 182 -9.86 -8.01 -25.46
CA ALA A 182 -9.91 -9.36 -26.00
C ALA A 182 -9.77 -10.44 -24.89
N TRP A 183 -8.95 -10.18 -23.87
CA TRP A 183 -8.87 -11.05 -22.70
C TRP A 183 -10.14 -10.98 -21.86
N ILE A 184 -10.72 -9.79 -21.67
CA ILE A 184 -11.99 -9.62 -20.95
C ILE A 184 -13.12 -10.41 -21.65
N GLU A 185 -13.23 -10.28 -22.97
CA GLU A 185 -14.17 -11.01 -23.84
C GLU A 185 -14.01 -12.53 -23.71
N THR A 186 -12.79 -13.02 -23.45
CA THR A 186 -12.49 -14.45 -23.23
C THR A 186 -12.86 -14.90 -21.82
N LEU A 187 -12.61 -14.09 -20.80
CA LEU A 187 -12.75 -14.48 -19.39
C LEU A 187 -14.17 -14.32 -18.86
N VAL A 188 -14.96 -13.38 -19.37
CA VAL A 188 -16.35 -13.19 -18.93
C VAL A 188 -17.21 -14.44 -19.19
N PRO A 189 -17.18 -15.10 -20.36
CA PRO A 189 -17.90 -16.35 -20.60
C PRO A 189 -17.46 -17.51 -19.69
N LEU A 190 -16.24 -17.46 -19.15
CA LEU A 190 -15.72 -18.43 -18.18
C LEU A 190 -16.15 -18.13 -16.74
N ALA A 191 -17.02 -17.14 -16.54
CA ALA A 191 -17.58 -16.73 -15.25
C ALA A 191 -16.53 -16.33 -14.20
N VAL A 192 -15.42 -15.71 -14.65
CA VAL A 192 -14.44 -15.12 -13.73
C VAL A 192 -15.12 -14.00 -12.91
N PRO A 193 -15.14 -14.02 -11.56
CA PRO A 193 -16.01 -13.16 -10.77
C PRO A 193 -15.62 -11.69 -10.84
N THR A 194 -14.33 -11.41 -10.98
CA THR A 194 -13.79 -10.05 -11.12
C THR A 194 -12.71 -10.02 -12.20
N VAL A 195 -12.86 -9.08 -13.13
CA VAL A 195 -11.92 -8.85 -14.23
C VAL A 195 -11.51 -7.38 -14.24
N GLN A 196 -10.26 -7.08 -14.58
CA GLN A 196 -9.79 -5.71 -14.75
C GLN A 196 -9.11 -5.54 -16.09
N LEU A 197 -9.53 -4.52 -16.83
CA LEU A 197 -8.83 -4.05 -18.01
C LEU A 197 -7.68 -3.14 -17.57
N ARG A 198 -6.45 -3.59 -17.82
CA ARG A 198 -5.20 -2.87 -17.61
C ARG A 198 -4.50 -2.60 -18.93
N PHE A 199 -5.14 -1.77 -19.75
CA PHE A 199 -4.62 -1.35 -21.04
C PHE A 199 -3.71 -0.12 -20.87
N LYS A 200 -2.42 -0.28 -21.14
CA LYS A 200 -1.42 0.80 -21.04
C LYS A 200 -1.26 1.47 -22.40
N SER A 201 -1.77 2.70 -22.54
CA SER A 201 -1.64 3.51 -23.74
C SER A 201 -1.89 4.98 -23.39
N ASP A 202 -1.18 5.88 -24.06
CA ASP A 202 -1.44 7.33 -24.01
C ASP A 202 -2.40 7.79 -25.12
N ASP A 203 -2.76 6.89 -26.04
CA ASP A 203 -3.76 7.13 -27.08
C ASP A 203 -5.17 6.98 -26.50
N VAL A 204 -5.82 8.13 -26.28
CA VAL A 204 -7.16 8.22 -25.70
C VAL A 204 -8.21 7.48 -26.53
N GLU A 205 -8.12 7.48 -27.86
CA GLU A 205 -9.10 6.80 -28.71
C GLU A 205 -8.95 5.29 -28.61
N ALA A 206 -7.71 4.78 -28.63
CA ALA A 206 -7.44 3.37 -28.39
C ALA A 206 -7.95 2.91 -27.00
N VAL A 207 -7.77 3.75 -25.97
CA VAL A 207 -8.30 3.49 -24.63
C VAL A 207 -9.84 3.46 -24.65
N ARG A 208 -10.49 4.42 -25.32
CA ARG A 208 -11.96 4.46 -25.47
C ARG A 208 -12.49 3.19 -26.11
N GLU A 209 -11.85 2.71 -27.17
CA GLU A 209 -12.22 1.47 -27.85
C GLU A 209 -12.10 0.24 -26.94
N GLU A 210 -10.98 0.08 -26.25
CA GLU A 210 -10.75 -1.05 -25.34
C GLU A 210 -11.72 -1.03 -24.14
N VAL A 211 -11.97 0.15 -23.55
CA VAL A 211 -12.96 0.30 -22.47
C VAL A 211 -14.36 -0.06 -22.95
N ALA A 212 -14.78 0.44 -24.11
CA ALA A 212 -16.12 0.16 -24.65
C ALA A 212 -16.33 -1.33 -24.93
N ARG A 213 -15.32 -1.99 -25.51
CA ARG A 213 -15.35 -3.44 -25.78
C ARG A 213 -15.43 -4.27 -24.49
N ALA A 214 -14.55 -3.99 -23.53
CA ALA A 214 -14.55 -4.68 -22.24
C ALA A 214 -15.88 -4.49 -21.50
N ALA A 215 -16.40 -3.26 -21.47
CA ALA A 215 -17.67 -2.91 -20.85
C ALA A 215 -18.85 -3.64 -21.51
N THR A 216 -18.88 -3.68 -22.84
CA THR A 216 -19.88 -4.45 -23.61
C THR A 216 -19.84 -5.93 -23.26
N ALA A 217 -18.64 -6.52 -23.16
CA ALA A 217 -18.49 -7.93 -22.80
C ALA A 217 -18.99 -8.23 -21.38
N ALA A 218 -18.77 -7.32 -20.42
CA ALA A 218 -19.18 -7.48 -19.04
C ALA A 218 -20.66 -7.13 -18.78
N LYS A 219 -21.31 -6.39 -19.69
CA LYS A 219 -22.68 -5.92 -19.50
C LYS A 219 -23.67 -7.09 -19.38
N GLY A 220 -24.39 -7.13 -18.25
CA GLY A 220 -25.33 -8.21 -17.93
C GLY A 220 -24.68 -9.54 -17.50
N ALA A 221 -23.35 -9.61 -17.46
CA ALA A 221 -22.63 -10.77 -16.94
C ALA A 221 -22.55 -10.74 -15.40
N SER A 222 -22.17 -11.87 -14.80
CA SER A 222 -21.87 -11.96 -13.37
C SER A 222 -20.49 -11.39 -13.01
N SER A 223 -19.62 -11.17 -14.00
CA SER A 223 -18.27 -10.66 -13.83
C SER A 223 -18.28 -9.15 -13.52
N ARG A 224 -17.52 -8.75 -12.52
CA ARG A 224 -17.31 -7.34 -12.15
C ARG A 224 -16.12 -6.77 -12.92
N LEU A 225 -16.37 -5.85 -13.86
CA LEU A 225 -15.31 -5.20 -14.62
C LEU A 225 -14.79 -3.94 -13.92
N PHE A 226 -13.49 -3.91 -13.65
CA PHE A 226 -12.77 -2.70 -13.24
C PHE A 226 -11.92 -2.14 -14.39
N ILE A 227 -11.88 -0.81 -14.53
CA ILE A 227 -10.97 -0.13 -15.47
C ILE A 227 -9.78 0.42 -14.70
N ASN A 228 -8.57 0.07 -15.09
CA ASN A 228 -7.33 0.52 -14.45
C ASN A 228 -6.89 1.88 -15.03
N ASP A 229 -6.52 2.82 -14.17
CA ASP A 229 -5.94 4.16 -14.41
C ASP A 229 -6.81 5.14 -15.22
N HIS A 230 -7.46 4.69 -16.30
CA HIS A 230 -8.23 5.49 -17.28
C HIS A 230 -9.61 5.92 -16.77
N TRP A 231 -9.68 6.48 -15.57
CA TRP A 231 -10.90 6.82 -14.87
C TRP A 231 -11.78 7.81 -15.64
N ARG A 232 -11.18 8.81 -16.32
CA ARG A 232 -11.92 9.79 -17.15
C ARG A 232 -12.71 9.11 -18.26
N VAL A 233 -12.05 8.21 -19.01
CA VAL A 233 -12.71 7.45 -20.07
C VAL A 233 -13.80 6.53 -19.51
N ALA A 234 -13.55 5.91 -18.36
CA ALA A 234 -14.53 5.05 -17.71
C ALA A 234 -15.79 5.81 -17.27
N ILE A 235 -15.65 6.98 -16.63
CA ILE A 235 -16.81 7.80 -16.21
C ILE A 235 -17.57 8.37 -17.41
N ASP A 236 -16.87 8.84 -18.44
CA ASP A 236 -17.49 9.37 -19.66
C ASP A 236 -18.34 8.30 -20.35
N TYR A 237 -17.77 7.10 -20.51
CA TYR A 237 -18.47 5.98 -21.11
C TYR A 237 -19.65 5.54 -20.25
N HIS A 238 -19.47 5.44 -18.92
CA HIS A 238 -20.53 5.10 -17.98
C HIS A 238 -21.72 6.06 -18.06
N ALA A 239 -21.44 7.37 -18.08
CA ALA A 239 -22.45 8.41 -18.23
C ALA A 239 -23.15 8.32 -19.59
N SER A 240 -22.40 8.09 -20.68
CA SER A 240 -22.99 7.96 -22.03
C SER A 240 -23.96 6.78 -22.16
N CYS A 241 -23.80 5.75 -21.32
CA CYS A 241 -24.69 4.60 -21.23
C CYS A 241 -25.84 4.78 -20.21
N GLY A 242 -26.04 5.97 -19.64
CA GLY A 242 -27.08 6.22 -18.64
C GLY A 242 -26.84 5.53 -17.30
N GLY A 243 -25.58 5.23 -16.94
CA GLY A 243 -25.22 4.58 -15.69
C GLY A 243 -25.26 3.05 -15.71
N ASP A 244 -25.56 2.42 -16.84
CA ASP A 244 -25.51 0.97 -17.03
C ASP A 244 -24.60 0.60 -18.22
N SER A 245 -23.29 0.79 -18.04
CA SER A 245 -22.30 0.49 -19.07
C SER A 245 -21.72 -0.92 -19.01
N GLY A 246 -21.94 -1.67 -17.92
CA GLY A 246 -21.18 -2.89 -17.62
C GLY A 246 -19.86 -2.65 -16.87
N ILE A 247 -19.43 -1.38 -16.70
CA ILE A 247 -18.31 -1.03 -15.83
C ILE A 247 -18.78 -1.07 -14.37
N TYR A 248 -18.11 -1.88 -13.55
CA TYR A 248 -18.42 -2.02 -12.12
C TYR A 248 -17.65 -1.02 -11.25
N GLY A 249 -16.44 -0.66 -11.67
CA GLY A 249 -15.60 0.31 -10.96
C GLY A 249 -14.31 0.68 -11.69
N ILE A 250 -13.50 1.47 -10.99
CA ILE A 250 -12.17 1.95 -11.39
C ILE A 250 -11.13 1.38 -10.42
N HIS A 251 -9.91 1.13 -10.89
CA HIS A 251 -8.77 0.81 -10.05
C HIS A 251 -7.63 1.81 -10.28
N LEU A 252 -7.03 2.31 -9.20
CA LEU A 252 -5.94 3.29 -9.25
C LEU A 252 -4.70 2.83 -8.44
N GLY A 253 -3.52 3.23 -8.90
CA GLY A 253 -2.27 3.20 -8.13
C GLY A 253 -2.15 4.39 -7.19
N GLN A 254 -1.02 4.51 -6.48
CA GLN A 254 -0.77 5.61 -5.56
C GLN A 254 -0.53 6.93 -6.29
N GLU A 255 0.17 6.85 -7.41
CA GLU A 255 0.51 8.00 -8.25
C GLU A 255 -0.73 8.56 -8.94
N ASP A 256 -1.64 7.68 -9.40
CA ASP A 256 -2.87 8.12 -10.06
C ASP A 256 -3.81 8.88 -9.10
N LEU A 257 -3.75 8.62 -7.79
CA LEU A 257 -4.53 9.34 -6.78
C LEU A 257 -4.16 10.82 -6.68
N ASP A 258 -2.95 11.21 -7.10
CA ASP A 258 -2.52 12.60 -7.06
C ASP A 258 -3.22 13.45 -8.12
N GLU A 259 -3.67 12.83 -9.21
CA GLU A 259 -4.26 13.50 -10.36
C GLU A 259 -5.75 13.20 -10.56
N ALA A 260 -6.27 12.19 -9.85
CA ALA A 260 -7.65 11.75 -9.96
C ALA A 260 -8.61 12.72 -9.28
N ASP A 261 -9.70 13.07 -9.97
CA ASP A 261 -10.84 13.74 -9.35
C ASP A 261 -11.70 12.68 -8.64
N LEU A 262 -11.38 12.44 -7.36
CA LEU A 262 -12.07 11.45 -6.54
C LEU A 262 -13.56 11.78 -6.34
N ASP A 263 -13.92 13.06 -6.37
CA ASP A 263 -15.32 13.49 -6.24
C ASP A 263 -16.10 13.20 -7.50
N ALA A 264 -15.52 13.40 -8.69
CA ALA A 264 -16.12 13.00 -9.96
C ALA A 264 -16.29 11.48 -10.06
N ILE A 265 -15.28 10.69 -9.66
CA ILE A 265 -15.39 9.23 -9.61
C ILE A 265 -16.53 8.82 -8.66
N ARG A 266 -16.60 9.42 -7.47
CA ARG A 266 -17.65 9.11 -6.50
C ARG A 266 -19.05 9.49 -7.01
N ALA A 267 -19.19 10.66 -7.64
CA ALA A 267 -20.44 11.14 -8.21
C ALA A 267 -20.94 10.26 -9.37
N SER A 268 -20.03 9.57 -10.08
CA SER A 268 -20.41 8.61 -11.12
C SER A 268 -21.11 7.36 -10.58
N GLY A 269 -21.03 7.08 -9.27
CA GLY A 269 -21.55 5.86 -8.64
C GLY A 269 -20.67 4.63 -8.85
N LEU A 270 -19.58 4.74 -9.61
CA LEU A 270 -18.60 3.68 -9.78
C LEU A 270 -17.82 3.43 -8.48
N ARG A 271 -17.38 2.17 -8.33
CA ARG A 271 -16.53 1.73 -7.22
C ARG A 271 -15.09 2.13 -7.45
N LEU A 272 -14.32 2.27 -6.37
CA LEU A 272 -12.89 2.53 -6.42
C LEU A 272 -12.10 1.41 -5.73
N GLY A 273 -11.21 0.79 -6.48
CA GLY A 273 -10.14 -0.06 -5.96
C GLY A 273 -8.82 0.70 -5.93
N VAL A 274 -7.99 0.43 -4.93
CA VAL A 274 -6.67 1.06 -4.84
C VAL A 274 -5.59 0.05 -4.49
N SER A 275 -4.45 0.13 -5.17
CA SER A 275 -3.25 -0.66 -4.84
C SER A 275 -2.45 -0.03 -3.70
N THR A 276 -1.98 -0.87 -2.77
CA THR A 276 -1.11 -0.48 -1.65
C THR A 276 0.00 -1.49 -1.39
N HIS A 277 1.13 -0.98 -0.93
CA HIS A 277 2.39 -1.71 -0.82
C HIS A 277 3.03 -1.63 0.58
N GLY A 278 2.47 -0.83 1.49
CA GLY A 278 3.01 -0.55 2.82
C GLY A 278 2.03 0.17 3.74
N TYR A 279 2.40 0.34 5.01
CA TYR A 279 1.57 1.01 6.01
C TYR A 279 1.20 2.44 5.62
N ALA A 280 2.17 3.26 5.19
CA ALA A 280 1.90 4.66 4.87
C ALA A 280 0.88 4.78 3.71
N GLU A 281 1.02 3.95 2.68
CA GLU A 281 0.05 3.90 1.57
C GLU A 281 -1.33 3.42 2.04
N MET A 282 -1.42 2.39 2.89
CA MET A 282 -2.69 1.93 3.45
C MET A 282 -3.38 3.02 4.28
N LEU A 283 -2.62 3.78 5.07
CA LEU A 283 -3.13 4.88 5.89
C LEU A 283 -3.59 6.06 5.03
N ARG A 284 -2.84 6.39 3.97
CA ARG A 284 -3.24 7.38 2.95
C ARG A 284 -4.57 6.97 2.31
N VAL A 285 -4.69 5.72 1.90
CA VAL A 285 -5.86 5.21 1.19
C VAL A 285 -7.08 5.04 2.09
N ALA A 286 -6.89 4.70 3.36
CA ALA A 286 -8.01 4.62 4.31
C ALA A 286 -8.77 5.95 4.43
N ALA A 287 -8.09 7.10 4.30
CA ALA A 287 -8.70 8.42 4.36
C ALA A 287 -9.64 8.73 3.18
N ILE A 288 -9.50 8.04 2.05
CA ILE A 288 -10.38 8.20 0.86
C ILE A 288 -11.53 7.19 0.82
N ALA A 289 -11.59 6.26 1.77
CA ALA A 289 -12.65 5.25 1.93
C ALA A 289 -13.03 4.51 0.62
N PRO A 290 -12.07 3.81 -0.03
CA PRO A 290 -12.32 3.11 -1.28
C PRO A 290 -13.23 1.89 -1.09
N SER A 291 -13.73 1.37 -2.19
CA SER A 291 -14.59 0.18 -2.22
C SER A 291 -13.84 -1.11 -1.85
N TYR A 292 -12.57 -1.22 -2.23
CA TYR A 292 -11.68 -2.33 -1.86
C TYR A 292 -10.21 -1.92 -1.89
N LEU A 293 -9.36 -2.71 -1.25
CA LEU A 293 -7.91 -2.53 -1.21
C LEU A 293 -7.18 -3.71 -1.83
N ALA A 294 -6.23 -3.46 -2.73
CA ALA A 294 -5.29 -4.46 -3.21
C ALA A 294 -3.97 -4.37 -2.43
N LEU A 295 -3.54 -5.48 -1.85
CA LEU A 295 -2.33 -5.61 -1.03
C LEU A 295 -1.29 -6.42 -1.79
N GLY A 296 -0.19 -5.79 -2.19
CA GLY A 296 0.89 -6.49 -2.90
C GLY A 296 2.10 -5.62 -3.20
N ALA A 297 3.12 -6.10 -3.92
CA ALA A 297 3.25 -7.47 -4.40
C ALA A 297 3.65 -8.44 -3.27
N ILE A 298 2.87 -9.50 -3.05
CA ILE A 298 3.13 -10.50 -2.00
C ILE A 298 4.39 -11.31 -2.33
N PHE A 299 4.46 -11.84 -3.55
CA PHE A 299 5.56 -12.66 -4.05
C PHE A 299 6.34 -11.95 -5.18
N PRO A 300 7.56 -12.40 -5.52
CA PRO A 300 8.30 -11.88 -6.66
C PRO A 300 7.48 -11.90 -7.96
N THR A 301 7.51 -10.80 -8.70
CA THR A 301 6.79 -10.67 -9.97
C THR A 301 7.57 -9.79 -10.94
N THR A 302 7.44 -10.07 -12.23
CA THR A 302 8.00 -9.27 -13.34
C THR A 302 6.95 -8.38 -14.00
N THR A 303 5.68 -8.46 -13.57
CA THR A 303 4.56 -7.75 -14.21
C THR A 303 4.55 -6.24 -13.96
N LYS A 304 5.11 -5.79 -12.82
CA LYS A 304 5.28 -4.38 -12.45
C LYS A 304 6.67 -4.23 -11.84
N VAL A 305 7.40 -3.21 -12.26
CA VAL A 305 8.67 -2.83 -11.61
C VAL A 305 8.31 -2.19 -10.28
N MET A 306 8.80 -2.76 -9.18
CA MET A 306 8.53 -2.29 -7.83
C MET A 306 9.80 -1.67 -7.23
N PRO A 307 9.71 -0.50 -6.57
CA PRO A 307 10.85 0.09 -5.86
C PRO A 307 11.19 -0.68 -4.58
N THR A 308 10.27 -1.53 -4.09
CA THR A 308 10.41 -2.33 -2.88
C THR A 308 10.56 -3.81 -3.18
N SER A 309 11.18 -4.54 -2.25
CA SER A 309 11.16 -6.01 -2.27
C SER A 309 9.73 -6.52 -2.06
N PRO A 310 9.40 -7.74 -2.55
CA PRO A 310 8.11 -8.36 -2.27
C PRO A 310 7.81 -8.39 -0.78
N GLN A 311 6.54 -8.18 -0.43
CA GLN A 311 6.10 -8.05 0.96
C GLN A 311 6.32 -9.33 1.76
N GLY A 312 6.15 -10.49 1.11
CA GLY A 312 6.09 -11.78 1.77
C GLY A 312 4.83 -11.97 2.60
N MET A 313 4.60 -13.22 3.01
CA MET A 313 3.36 -13.61 3.70
C MET A 313 3.24 -13.01 5.10
N GLY A 314 4.36 -12.80 5.80
CA GLY A 314 4.34 -12.17 7.12
C GLY A 314 3.76 -10.76 7.09
N ARG A 315 4.22 -9.90 6.17
CA ARG A 315 3.70 -8.54 6.03
C ARG A 315 2.27 -8.54 5.52
N PHE A 316 1.97 -9.38 4.52
CA PHE A 316 0.62 -9.52 4.02
C PHE A 316 -0.37 -9.86 5.14
N GLN A 317 -0.03 -10.79 6.03
CA GLN A 317 -0.86 -11.12 7.20
C GLN A 317 -1.02 -9.93 8.16
N ALA A 318 0.05 -9.19 8.45
CA ALA A 318 -0.02 -7.99 9.29
C ALA A 318 -0.90 -6.89 8.68
N TYR A 319 -0.80 -6.70 7.36
CA TYR A 319 -1.59 -5.72 6.60
C TYR A 319 -3.07 -6.09 6.57
N VAL A 320 -3.39 -7.37 6.36
CA VAL A 320 -4.78 -7.86 6.43
C VAL A 320 -5.35 -7.69 7.82
N ALA A 321 -4.60 -8.03 8.87
CA ALA A 321 -5.04 -7.86 10.26
C ALA A 321 -5.37 -6.40 10.59
N LEU A 322 -4.55 -5.46 10.13
CA LEU A 322 -4.77 -4.03 10.31
C LEU A 322 -5.98 -3.50 9.51
N MET A 323 -6.08 -3.88 8.23
CA MET A 323 -6.99 -3.21 7.29
C MET A 323 -8.37 -3.84 7.22
N LYS A 324 -8.54 -5.14 7.53
CA LYS A 324 -9.83 -5.81 7.41
C LYS A 324 -10.96 -5.17 8.24
N PRO A 325 -10.72 -4.65 9.46
CA PRO A 325 -11.73 -3.90 10.22
C PRO A 325 -12.10 -2.54 9.59
N VAL A 326 -11.24 -1.98 8.74
CA VAL A 326 -11.40 -0.64 8.13
C VAL A 326 -12.03 -0.75 6.75
N ILE A 327 -11.51 -1.65 5.91
CA ILE A 327 -11.96 -1.92 4.54
C ILE A 327 -12.19 -3.44 4.44
N PRO A 328 -13.45 -3.91 4.44
CA PRO A 328 -13.74 -5.34 4.47
C PRO A 328 -13.33 -6.11 3.20
N SER A 329 -13.26 -5.43 2.05
CA SER A 329 -12.91 -6.03 0.76
C SER A 329 -11.42 -5.88 0.51
N LEU A 330 -10.65 -6.95 0.73
CA LEU A 330 -9.20 -7.00 0.55
C LEU A 330 -8.85 -8.02 -0.55
N VAL A 331 -7.90 -7.67 -1.40
CA VAL A 331 -7.40 -8.49 -2.52
C VAL A 331 -5.90 -8.72 -2.35
N GLY A 332 -5.48 -9.96 -2.23
CA GLY A 332 -4.04 -10.30 -2.29
C GLY A 332 -3.54 -10.33 -3.72
N ILE A 333 -2.44 -9.64 -4.03
CA ILE A 333 -1.89 -9.57 -5.39
C ILE A 333 -0.35 -9.62 -5.42
N GLY A 334 0.20 -10.07 -6.56
CA GLY A 334 1.64 -10.03 -6.85
C GLY A 334 2.29 -11.40 -6.75
N GLY A 335 2.61 -11.98 -7.91
CA GLY A 335 3.19 -13.32 -8.02
C GLY A 335 2.27 -14.48 -7.58
N VAL A 336 0.99 -14.19 -7.34
CA VAL A 336 -0.03 -15.20 -6.99
C VAL A 336 -0.33 -16.08 -8.20
N ASN A 337 -0.42 -17.39 -7.95
CA ASN A 337 -0.74 -18.44 -8.90
C ASN A 337 -1.36 -19.66 -8.18
N ALA A 338 -1.68 -20.73 -8.91
CA ALA A 338 -2.37 -21.89 -8.35
C ALA A 338 -1.64 -22.58 -7.17
N THR A 339 -0.30 -22.50 -7.09
CA THR A 339 0.47 -23.20 -6.06
C THR A 339 0.51 -22.44 -4.73
N ASN A 340 0.42 -21.11 -4.74
CA ASN A 340 0.54 -20.27 -3.55
C ASN A 340 -0.76 -19.54 -3.17
N MET A 341 -1.77 -19.51 -4.04
CA MET A 341 -3.08 -18.92 -3.75
C MET A 341 -3.76 -19.49 -2.49
N PRO A 342 -3.68 -20.81 -2.18
CA PRO A 342 -4.26 -21.32 -0.93
C PRO A 342 -3.69 -20.65 0.33
N GLU A 343 -2.39 -20.32 0.32
CA GLU A 343 -1.74 -19.62 1.43
C GLU A 343 -2.24 -18.17 1.56
N VAL A 344 -2.45 -17.49 0.42
CA VAL A 344 -3.04 -16.14 0.39
C VAL A 344 -4.46 -16.15 0.97
N LEU A 345 -5.29 -17.11 0.54
CA LEU A 345 -6.68 -17.22 1.01
C LEU A 345 -6.77 -17.60 2.50
N ALA A 346 -5.83 -18.42 3.00
CA ALA A 346 -5.78 -18.83 4.40
C ALA A 346 -5.59 -17.67 5.40
N VAL A 347 -5.10 -16.52 4.94
CA VAL A 347 -5.00 -15.27 5.74
C VAL A 347 -6.38 -14.64 5.97
N GLY A 348 -7.43 -15.14 5.28
CA GLY A 348 -8.81 -14.72 5.45
C GLY A 348 -9.22 -13.57 4.53
N VAL A 349 -8.52 -13.38 3.41
CA VAL A 349 -9.01 -12.55 2.29
C VAL A 349 -9.93 -13.37 1.39
N GLY A 350 -11.05 -12.78 0.97
CA GLY A 350 -11.99 -13.43 0.05
C GLY A 350 -11.61 -13.34 -1.42
N SER A 351 -10.45 -12.76 -1.72
CA SER A 351 -10.09 -12.34 -3.07
C SER A 351 -8.59 -12.45 -3.31
N ALA A 352 -8.21 -12.99 -4.47
CA ALA A 352 -6.82 -13.05 -4.90
C ALA A 352 -6.70 -12.72 -6.39
N ALA A 353 -5.79 -11.79 -6.71
CA ALA A 353 -5.59 -11.31 -8.07
C ALA A 353 -4.40 -11.95 -8.76
N VAL A 354 -4.60 -12.31 -10.02
CA VAL A 354 -3.63 -12.98 -10.88
C VAL A 354 -3.52 -12.27 -12.24
N VAL A 355 -2.33 -12.39 -12.84
CA VAL A 355 -2.04 -11.95 -14.21
C VAL A 355 -1.48 -13.14 -14.98
N ARG A 356 -0.23 -13.49 -14.68
CA ARG A 356 0.54 -14.52 -15.40
C ARG A 356 -0.01 -15.93 -15.25
N ALA A 357 -0.65 -16.25 -14.12
CA ALA A 357 -1.31 -17.55 -13.93
C ALA A 357 -2.41 -17.84 -14.97
N ILE A 358 -2.93 -16.79 -15.64
CA ILE A 358 -3.88 -16.91 -16.75
C ILE A 358 -3.17 -16.60 -18.08
N THR A 359 -2.44 -15.49 -18.18
CA THR A 359 -1.88 -15.04 -19.48
C THR A 359 -0.77 -15.95 -20.02
N GLU A 360 -0.11 -16.72 -19.17
CA GLU A 360 0.96 -17.67 -19.54
C GLU A 360 0.47 -19.13 -19.53
N ALA A 361 -0.84 -19.37 -19.34
CA ALA A 361 -1.39 -20.71 -19.33
C ALA A 361 -1.50 -21.28 -20.76
N HIS A 362 -1.15 -22.57 -20.91
CA HIS A 362 -1.35 -23.29 -22.17
C HIS A 362 -2.85 -23.50 -22.48
N ASP A 363 -3.67 -23.68 -21.45
CA ASP A 363 -5.12 -23.83 -21.53
C ASP A 363 -5.77 -22.87 -20.53
N VAL A 364 -6.26 -21.74 -21.04
CA VAL A 364 -6.87 -20.66 -20.25
C VAL A 364 -8.13 -21.13 -19.52
N PRO A 365 -9.12 -21.78 -20.17
CA PRO A 365 -10.26 -22.37 -19.48
C PRO A 365 -9.88 -23.29 -18.32
N ALA A 366 -8.92 -24.21 -18.53
CA ALA A 366 -8.49 -25.12 -17.48
C ALA A 366 -7.79 -24.39 -16.32
N ALA A 367 -6.95 -23.39 -16.62
CA ALA A 367 -6.29 -22.57 -15.60
C ALA A 367 -7.31 -21.78 -14.76
N VAL A 368 -8.29 -21.14 -15.39
CA VAL A 368 -9.39 -20.44 -14.72
C VAL A 368 -10.16 -21.40 -13.81
N ALA A 369 -10.59 -22.55 -14.33
CA ALA A 369 -11.31 -23.55 -13.54
C ALA A 369 -10.50 -24.04 -12.33
N GLY A 370 -9.20 -24.30 -12.51
CA GLY A 370 -8.29 -24.70 -11.44
C GLY A 370 -8.14 -23.65 -10.35
N LEU A 371 -8.00 -22.37 -10.72
CA LEU A 371 -7.92 -21.26 -9.77
C LEU A 371 -9.25 -21.03 -9.04
N HIS A 372 -10.37 -21.10 -9.75
CA HIS A 372 -11.71 -20.99 -9.15
C HIS A 372 -11.97 -22.03 -8.07
N ALA A 373 -11.54 -23.27 -8.31
CA ALA A 373 -11.73 -24.39 -7.38
C ALA A 373 -11.01 -24.21 -6.03
N LEU A 374 -10.16 -23.18 -5.88
CA LEU A 374 -9.46 -22.84 -4.64
C LEU A 374 -10.30 -21.97 -3.69
N PHE A 375 -11.32 -21.26 -4.18
CA PHE A 375 -12.13 -20.31 -3.38
C PHE A 375 -13.30 -20.95 -2.61
N GLY A 376 -13.51 -22.26 -2.75
CA GLY A 376 -14.61 -23.00 -2.12
C GLY A 376 -14.16 -24.16 -1.24
N ARG A 377 -12.94 -24.08 -0.67
CA ARG A 377 -12.36 -25.10 0.20
C ARG A 377 -12.19 -24.62 1.63
#